data_AF-A0A840HD89-F1
#
_entry.id   AF-A0A840HD89-F1
#
_cell.length_a   1.000
_cell.length_b   1.000
_cell.length_c   1.000
_cell.angle_alpha   90.00
_cell.angle_beta   90.00
_cell.angle_gamma   90.00
#
_symmetry.space_group_name_H-M   'P 1'
#
loop_
_entity.id
_entity.type
_entity.pdbx_description
1 polymer ?
#
loop_
_entity_poly.entity_id
_entity_poly.type
_entity_poly.pdbx_seq_one_letter_code
_entity_poly.pdbx_strand_id
1 'polypeptide(L)' 'MKMNGKTILVTGSTDGVGRYVARRLAEDGARS' A
#
# COMPACT_ATOMS: atom_id res chain seq x y z
N MET A 1 -0.15 11.10 0.74
CA MET A 1 0.18 11.24 2.19
C MET A 1 1.65 10.86 2.36
N LYS A 2 2.40 11.29 3.39
CA LYS A 2 3.77 10.75 3.56
C LYS A 2 3.71 9.40 4.26
N MET A 3 4.07 8.31 3.58
CA MET A 3 4.09 6.94 4.14
C MET A 3 5.47 6.40 4.48
N ASN A 4 6.52 7.20 4.25
CA ASN A 4 7.89 6.79 4.52
C ASN A 4 8.07 6.32 5.98
N GLY A 5 8.66 5.13 6.13
CA GLY A 5 8.94 4.52 7.43
C GLY A 5 7.74 3.86 8.10
N LYS A 6 6.59 3.73 7.42
CA LYS A 6 5.41 3.01 7.94
C LYS A 6 5.31 1.62 7.30
N THR A 7 4.98 0.61 8.10
CA THR A 7 4.64 -0.74 7.64
C THR A 7 3.12 -0.90 7.63
N ILE A 8 2.56 -1.40 6.52
CA ILE A 8 1.11 -1.49 6.32
C ILE A 8 0.77 -2.87 5.75
N LEU A 9 -0.15 -3.57 6.41
CA LEU A 9 -0.75 -4.81 5.92
C LEU A 9 -2.01 -4.49 5.09
N VAL A 10 -2.02 -4.88 3.82
CA VAL A 10 -3.19 -4.81 2.94
C VAL A 10 -3.66 -6.23 2.61
N THR A 11 -4.88 -6.57 3.04
CA THR A 11 -5.53 -7.84 2.67
C THR A 11 -6.22 -7.72 1.31
N GLY A 12 -6.33 -8.83 0.57
CA GLY A 12 -6.93 -8.82 -0.78
C GLY A 12 -6.15 -7.98 -1.80
N SER A 13 -4.84 -7.83 -1.63
CA SER A 13 -3.97 -6.96 -2.44
C SER A 13 -3.62 -7.49 -3.84
N THR A 14 -4.03 -8.72 -4.14
CA THR A 14 -3.72 -9.38 -5.43
C THR A 14 -4.50 -8.75 -6.59
N ASP A 15 -5.70 -8.21 -6.36
CA ASP A 15 -6.50 -7.59 -7.42
C ASP A 15 -7.47 -6.50 -6.92
N GLY A 16 -8.18 -5.87 -7.85
CA GLY A 16 -9.25 -4.92 -7.59
C GLY A 16 -8.79 -3.71 -6.77
N VAL A 17 -9.62 -3.33 -5.79
CA VAL A 17 -9.34 -2.17 -4.94
C VAL A 17 -8.10 -2.39 -4.08
N GLY A 18 -7.90 -3.61 -3.56
CA GLY A 18 -6.74 -3.93 -2.72
C GLY A 18 -5.42 -3.72 -3.45
N ARG A 19 -5.35 -4.12 -4.73
CA ARG A 19 -4.18 -3.88 -5.60
C ARG A 19 -3.92 -2.40 -5.83
N TYR A 20 -4.98 -1.62 -6.14
CA TYR A 20 -4.83 -0.18 -6.35
C TYR A 20 -4.33 0.53 -5.09
N VAL A 21 -4.92 0.21 -3.93
CA VAL A 21 -4.54 0.80 -2.64
C VAL A 21 -3.10 0.43 -2.27
N ALA A 22 -2.71 -0.85 -2.38
CA ALA A 22 -1.34 -1.29 -2.11
C ALA A 22 -0.32 -0.54 -2.99
N ARG A 23 -0.62 -0.36 -4.28
CA ARG A 23 0.24 0.39 -5.22
C ARG A 23 0.38 1.86 -4.81
N ARG A 24 -0.73 2.54 -4.51
CA ARG A 24 -0.72 3.95 -4.11
C ARG A 24 0.03 4.17 -2.79
N LEU A 25 -0.11 3.26 -1.83
CA LEU A 25 0.60 3.34 -0.55
C LEU A 25 2.11 3.11 -0.73
N ALA A 26 2.51 2.18 -1.60
CA ALA A 26 3.92 1.96 -1.94
C ALA A 26 4.54 3.18 -2.63
N GLU A 27 3.82 3.84 -3.56
CA GLU A 27 4.25 5.10 -4.18
C GLU A 27 4.48 6.22 -3.15
N ASP A 28 3.67 6.25 -2.09
CA ASP A 28 3.79 7.22 -1.00
C ASP A 28 4.91 6.86 0.02
N GLY A 29 5.59 5.71 -0.16
CA GLY A 29 6.74 5.26 0.63
C GLY A 29 6.42 4.23 1.72
N ALA A 30 5.24 3.61 1.71
CA ALA A 30 4.90 2.55 2.64
C ALA A 30 5.72 1.27 2.38
N ARG A 31 5.94 0.48 3.43
CA ARG A 31 6.53 -0.86 3.35
C ARG A 31 5.42 -1.89 3.62
N SER A 32 5.42 -2.99 2.88
CA SER A 32 4.56 -4.15 3.11
C SER A 32 5.12 -5.07 4.18
#